data_AF-A0A9P1FT04-F1
#
_entry.id   AF-A0A9P1FT04-F1
#
_cell.length_a   1.000
_cell.length_b   1.000
_cell.length_c   1.000
_cell.angle_alpha   90.00
_cell.angle_beta   90.00
_cell.angle_gamma   90.00
#
_symmetry.space_group_name_H-M   'P 1'
#
loop_
_entity.id
_entity.type
_entity.pdbx_description
1 polymer ?
#
loop_
_entity_poly.entity_id
_entity_poly.type
_entity_poly.pdbx_seq_one_letter_code
_entity_poly.pdbx_strand_id
1 'polypeptide(L)'
;MATSAIAPRRPRRLSPGCLLFPVLLCLTWLVARAQQRQNSFVQGVSWQWHGPTKGHLRERSGQNCQALSGKQPDVDGEARKLTSNLKQATSAQKLREILDEAVDDPIFNFIHASAAYTQLVTLKRRRCLQQEDWDSPVLLRLHSRVEDMVLQGQLGARETANVFWSLAQLSERSGCWLQSSLW
;
A
#
# COMPACT_ATOMS: atom_id res chain seq x y z
N MET A 1 73.63 -2.30 -26.96
CA MET A 1 72.87 -1.04 -26.99
C MET A 1 71.73 -1.21 -27.98
N ALA A 2 70.48 -1.27 -27.51
CA ALA A 2 69.29 -1.32 -28.36
C ALA A 2 68.19 -0.49 -27.68
N THR A 3 67.85 0.65 -28.28
CA THR A 3 66.81 1.59 -27.83
C THR A 3 65.48 1.21 -28.47
N SER A 4 64.52 0.76 -27.65
CA SER A 4 63.14 0.48 -28.09
C SER A 4 62.30 1.75 -28.03
N ALA A 5 61.79 2.19 -29.19
CA ALA A 5 60.94 3.36 -29.33
C ALA A 5 59.47 3.00 -29.09
N ILE A 6 58.87 3.60 -28.05
CA ILE A 6 57.46 3.46 -27.71
C ILE A 6 56.66 4.54 -28.46
N ALA A 7 55.78 4.12 -29.36
CA ALA A 7 54.90 5.03 -30.10
C ALA A 7 53.63 5.38 -29.30
N PRO A 8 53.14 6.64 -29.37
CA PRO A 8 51.95 7.07 -28.63
C PRO A 8 50.65 6.60 -29.30
N ARG A 9 49.75 5.99 -28.51
CA ARG A 9 48.42 5.57 -28.95
C ARG A 9 47.47 6.77 -29.05
N ARG A 10 46.80 6.91 -30.20
CA ARG A 10 45.80 7.96 -30.46
C ARG A 10 44.51 7.74 -29.63
N PRO A 11 43.89 8.80 -29.10
CA PRO A 11 42.61 8.71 -28.41
C PRO A 11 41.47 8.48 -29.41
N ARG A 12 40.65 7.45 -29.17
CA ARG A 12 39.43 7.17 -29.94
C ARG A 12 38.36 8.18 -29.55
N ARG A 13 37.87 8.96 -30.52
CA ARG A 13 36.70 9.83 -30.36
C ARG A 13 35.45 8.95 -30.29
N LEU A 14 34.73 9.03 -29.16
CA LEU A 14 33.43 8.38 -28.98
C LEU A 14 32.34 9.23 -29.65
N SER A 15 31.49 8.56 -30.43
CA SER A 15 30.42 9.17 -31.22
C SER A 15 29.26 9.66 -30.33
N PRO A 16 28.68 10.85 -30.57
CA PRO A 16 27.61 11.43 -29.72
C PRO A 16 26.28 10.65 -29.67
N GLY A 17 26.08 9.66 -30.54
CA GLY A 17 24.82 8.90 -30.64
C GLY A 17 24.61 7.82 -29.58
N CYS A 18 25.61 7.52 -28.74
CA CYS A 18 25.59 6.33 -27.88
C CYS A 18 24.99 6.56 -26.47
N LEU A 19 24.62 7.80 -26.12
CA LEU A 19 24.10 8.14 -24.78
C LEU A 19 22.57 8.22 -24.71
N LEU A 20 21.86 8.20 -25.84
CA LEU A 20 20.39 8.31 -25.86
C LEU A 20 19.69 6.98 -25.57
N PHE A 21 20.30 5.85 -25.97
CA PHE A 21 19.78 4.51 -25.71
C PHE A 21 19.60 4.16 -24.22
N PRO A 22 20.59 4.40 -23.32
CA PRO A 22 20.42 4.04 -21.91
C PRO A 22 19.35 4.90 -21.21
N VAL A 23 19.18 6.17 -21.61
CA VAL A 23 18.18 7.06 -21.00
C VAL A 23 16.76 6.65 -21.37
N LEU A 24 16.52 6.31 -22.65
CA LEU A 24 15.23 5.79 -23.12
C LEU A 24 14.88 4.46 -22.45
N LEU A 25 15.85 3.55 -22.30
CA LEU A 25 15.63 2.26 -21.63
C LEU A 25 15.28 2.43 -20.14
N CYS A 26 15.89 3.41 -19.46
CA CYS A 26 15.59 3.75 -18.07
C CYS A 26 14.17 4.30 -17.89
N LEU A 27 13.73 5.18 -18.79
CA LEU A 27 12.38 5.76 -18.73
C LEU A 27 11.30 4.71 -18.99
N THR A 28 11.50 3.83 -19.96
CA THR A 28 10.55 2.73 -20.22
C THR A 28 10.48 1.75 -19.04
N TRP A 29 11.60 1.50 -18.36
CA TRP A 29 11.64 0.67 -17.16
C TRP A 29 10.89 1.30 -15.97
N LEU A 30 11.03 2.61 -15.77
CA LEU A 30 10.31 3.34 -14.72
C LEU A 30 8.80 3.32 -14.95
N VAL A 31 8.36 3.56 -16.19
CA VAL A 31 6.93 3.49 -16.56
C VAL A 31 6.40 2.07 -16.39
N ALA A 32 7.14 1.05 -16.83
CA ALA A 32 6.77 -0.35 -16.64
C ALA A 32 6.65 -0.74 -15.15
N ARG A 33 7.55 -0.24 -14.28
CA ARG A 33 7.49 -0.50 -12.84
C ARG A 33 6.30 0.20 -12.17
N ALA A 34 5.96 1.41 -12.59
CA ALA A 34 4.78 2.13 -12.12
C ALA A 34 3.49 1.39 -12.52
N GLN A 35 3.41 0.94 -13.78
CA GLN A 35 2.31 0.13 -14.30
C GLN A 35 2.20 -1.21 -13.58
N GLN A 36 3.33 -1.85 -13.25
CA GLN A 36 3.34 -3.14 -12.55
C GLN A 36 2.88 -3.02 -11.09
N ARG A 37 3.11 -1.88 -10.42
CA ARG A 37 2.53 -1.61 -9.09
C ARG A 37 1.01 -1.42 -9.14
N GLN A 38 0.50 -0.81 -10.21
CA GLN A 38 -0.95 -0.71 -10.45
C GLN A 38 -1.57 -2.07 -10.80
N ASN A 39 -0.86 -2.93 -11.54
CA ASN A 39 -1.35 -4.27 -11.89
C ASN A 39 -1.22 -5.27 -10.73
N SER A 40 -0.25 -5.11 -9.81
CA SER A 40 -0.15 -5.94 -8.60
C SER A 40 -1.34 -5.76 -7.66
N PHE A 41 -1.98 -4.59 -7.70
CA PHE A 41 -3.23 -4.31 -7.00
C PHE A 41 -4.38 -5.22 -7.47
N VAL A 42 -4.42 -5.54 -8.77
CA VAL A 42 -5.54 -6.23 -9.42
C VAL A 42 -5.32 -7.74 -9.55
N GLN A 43 -4.07 -8.19 -9.62
CA GLN A 43 -3.71 -9.59 -9.91
C GLN A 43 -3.43 -10.48 -8.68
N GLY A 44 -3.66 -9.99 -7.46
CA GLY A 44 -3.48 -10.83 -6.27
C GLY A 44 -2.04 -11.32 -6.14
N VAL A 45 -1.08 -10.40 -6.13
CA VAL A 45 0.31 -10.74 -5.80
C VAL A 45 0.31 -11.48 -4.48
N SER A 46 0.73 -12.74 -4.53
CA SER A 46 0.83 -13.60 -3.36
C SER A 46 1.74 -12.92 -2.36
N TRP A 47 1.18 -12.49 -1.23
CA TRP A 47 1.92 -12.05 -0.06
C TRP A 47 2.66 -13.27 0.50
N GLN A 48 3.78 -13.64 -0.12
CA GLN A 48 4.61 -14.75 0.29
C GLN A 48 5.36 -14.31 1.53
N TRP A 49 4.66 -14.38 2.66
CA TRP A 49 5.17 -14.08 3.99
C TRP A 49 6.31 -15.07 4.32
N HIS A 50 7.55 -14.61 4.15
CA HIS A 50 8.71 -15.24 4.79
C HIS A 50 8.87 -14.64 6.19
N GLY A 51 7.94 -15.00 7.09
CA GLY A 51 8.01 -14.57 8.48
C GLY A 51 9.18 -15.24 9.22
N PRO A 52 9.90 -14.53 10.11
CA PRO A 52 10.83 -15.16 11.03
C PRO A 52 10.04 -16.09 11.97
N THR A 53 10.43 -17.36 11.97
CA THR A 53 9.87 -18.34 12.90
C THR A 53 10.41 -18.08 14.31
N LYS A 54 9.48 -18.06 15.27
CA LYS A 54 9.64 -18.14 16.74
C LYS A 54 9.81 -16.81 17.49
N GLY A 55 8.92 -16.62 18.48
CA GLY A 55 9.25 -15.83 19.67
C GLY A 55 8.06 -15.20 20.39
N HIS A 56 7.52 -15.93 21.37
CA HIS A 56 6.69 -15.44 22.49
C HIS A 56 5.28 -14.91 22.18
N LEU A 57 4.35 -15.86 22.30
CA LEU A 57 2.98 -15.63 22.79
C LEU A 57 3.08 -14.94 24.17
N ARG A 58 2.91 -13.62 24.21
CA ARG A 58 2.75 -12.90 25.48
C ARG A 58 1.26 -12.70 25.74
N GLU A 59 0.82 -13.31 26.84
CA GLU A 59 -0.53 -13.29 27.34
C GLU A 59 -1.10 -11.87 27.49
N ARG A 60 -2.35 -11.78 27.04
CA ARG A 60 -3.45 -10.97 27.58
C ARG A 60 -3.11 -10.26 28.90
N SER A 61 -2.87 -8.95 28.84
CA SER A 61 -3.03 -8.09 30.01
C SER A 61 -4.16 -7.10 29.73
N GLY A 62 -5.31 -7.39 30.32
CA GLY A 62 -6.32 -6.37 30.56
C GLY A 62 -5.77 -5.42 31.61
N GLN A 63 -5.14 -4.33 31.18
CA GLN A 63 -4.81 -3.22 32.06
C GLN A 63 -5.75 -2.06 31.77
N ASN A 64 -6.78 -2.04 32.60
CA ASN A 64 -7.50 -0.88 33.06
C ASN A 64 -6.49 0.21 33.44
N CYS A 65 -6.33 1.24 32.61
CA CYS A 65 -5.60 2.45 32.96
C CYS A 65 -6.60 3.55 33.30
N GLN A 66 -6.97 3.61 34.58
CA GLN A 66 -7.51 4.83 35.16
C GLN A 66 -6.38 5.83 35.41
N ALA A 67 -6.65 7.07 35.03
CA ALA A 67 -6.26 8.31 35.70
C ALA A 67 -4.76 8.54 35.96
N LEU A 68 -4.10 9.16 34.98
CA LEU A 68 -3.20 10.28 35.27
C LEU A 68 -3.66 11.49 34.45
N SER A 69 -4.36 12.39 35.14
CA SER A 69 -4.85 13.67 34.63
C SER A 69 -3.67 14.62 34.42
N GLY A 70 -2.93 14.38 33.34
CA GLY A 70 -2.23 15.41 32.60
C GLY A 70 -3.03 15.68 31.34
N LYS A 71 -3.18 16.94 30.95
CA LYS A 71 -3.92 17.39 29.75
C LYS A 71 -3.18 16.96 28.47
N GLN A 72 -2.99 15.66 28.26
CA GLN A 72 -2.62 15.11 26.97
C GLN A 72 -3.82 15.33 26.03
N PRO A 73 -3.58 15.70 24.76
CA PRO A 73 -4.64 15.72 23.77
C PRO A 73 -5.34 14.35 23.78
N ASP A 74 -6.67 14.35 23.64
CA ASP A 74 -7.50 13.15 23.66
C ASP A 74 -7.29 12.31 22.39
N VAL A 75 -6.09 11.72 22.27
CA VAL A 75 -5.68 10.89 21.13
C VAL A 75 -6.59 9.68 20.99
N ASP A 76 -7.07 9.14 22.12
CA ASP A 76 -8.03 8.04 22.15
C ASP A 76 -9.40 8.45 21.58
N GLY A 77 -9.86 9.65 21.89
CA GLY A 77 -11.09 10.23 21.33
C GLY A 77 -11.01 10.40 19.81
N GLU A 78 -9.92 10.97 19.30
CA GLU A 78 -9.72 11.18 17.86
C GLU A 78 -9.59 9.85 17.09
N ALA A 79 -8.86 8.87 17.63
CA ALA A 79 -8.77 7.53 17.02
C ALA A 79 -10.15 6.84 16.96
N ARG A 80 -10.94 6.91 18.03
CA ARG A 80 -12.31 6.36 18.05
C ARG A 80 -13.22 7.06 17.05
N LYS A 81 -13.12 8.38 16.95
CA LYS A 81 -13.86 9.19 16.00
C LYS A 81 -13.49 8.84 14.56
N LEU A 82 -12.20 8.69 14.25
CA LEU A 82 -11.74 8.25 12.93
C LEU A 82 -12.30 6.88 12.57
N THR A 83 -12.22 5.91 13.49
CA THR A 83 -12.81 4.57 13.28
C THR A 83 -14.32 4.65 13.03
N SER A 84 -15.04 5.49 13.77
CA SER A 84 -16.48 5.71 13.58
C SER A 84 -16.77 6.31 12.21
N ASN A 85 -16.01 7.34 11.80
CA ASN A 85 -16.16 8.00 10.50
C ASN A 85 -15.94 7.01 9.36
N LEU A 86 -14.89 6.18 9.43
CA LEU A 86 -14.61 5.13 8.43
C LEU A 86 -15.79 4.15 8.32
N LYS A 87 -16.35 3.68 9.43
CA LYS A 87 -17.51 2.77 9.43
C LYS A 87 -18.80 3.42 8.91
N GLN A 88 -18.97 4.71 9.15
CA GLN A 88 -20.15 5.48 8.74
C GLN A 88 -20.03 6.05 7.32
N ALA A 89 -18.93 5.78 6.60
CA ALA A 89 -18.75 6.22 5.23
C ALA A 89 -19.71 5.46 4.29
N THR A 90 -20.85 6.07 3.95
CA THR A 90 -21.91 5.44 3.15
C THR A 90 -21.61 5.41 1.65
N SER A 91 -20.57 6.13 1.19
CA SER A 91 -20.14 6.19 -0.21
C SER A 91 -18.62 6.04 -0.33
N ALA A 92 -18.15 5.64 -1.51
CA ALA A 92 -16.73 5.55 -1.82
C ALA A 92 -16.04 6.92 -1.75
N GLN A 93 -16.68 7.97 -2.26
CA GLN A 93 -16.16 9.34 -2.16
C GLN A 93 -15.94 9.76 -0.70
N LYS A 94 -16.95 9.58 0.16
CA LYS A 94 -16.83 9.93 1.59
C LYS A 94 -15.73 9.13 2.28
N LEU A 95 -15.59 7.84 1.95
CA LEU A 95 -14.51 7.02 2.49
C LEU A 95 -13.14 7.53 2.02
N ARG A 96 -13.01 7.95 0.76
CA ARG A 96 -11.77 8.54 0.22
C ARG A 96 -11.43 9.86 0.90
N GLU A 97 -12.39 10.75 1.12
CA GLU A 97 -12.17 12.03 1.82
C GLU A 97 -11.62 11.78 3.24
N ILE A 98 -12.23 10.87 4.00
CA ILE A 98 -11.76 10.51 5.34
C ILE A 98 -10.33 9.93 5.30
N LEU A 99 -10.04 9.09 4.30
CA LEU A 99 -8.72 8.48 4.16
C LEU A 99 -7.66 9.48 3.66
N ASP A 100 -8.03 10.43 2.80
CA ASP A 100 -7.13 11.44 2.25
C ASP A 100 -6.52 12.30 3.37
N GLU A 101 -7.34 12.65 4.36
CA GLU A 101 -6.95 13.40 5.55
C GLU A 101 -6.16 12.56 6.55
N ALA A 102 -6.56 11.30 6.76
CA ALA A 102 -6.08 10.52 7.90
C ALA A 102 -4.94 9.56 7.60
N VAL A 103 -4.80 9.03 6.38
CA VAL A 103 -3.95 7.85 6.11
C VAL A 103 -2.46 8.06 6.44
N ASP A 104 -1.98 9.29 6.24
CA ASP A 104 -0.59 9.68 6.51
C ASP A 104 -0.39 10.23 7.93
N ASP A 105 -1.48 10.42 8.69
CA ASP A 105 -1.43 10.91 10.07
C ASP A 105 -0.92 9.81 11.03
N PRO A 106 -0.07 10.14 12.01
CA PRO A 106 0.33 9.23 13.09
C PRO A 106 -0.83 8.54 13.84
N ILE A 107 -2.02 9.16 13.88
CA ILE A 107 -3.23 8.59 14.48
C ILE A 107 -3.68 7.34 13.70
N PHE A 108 -3.39 7.25 12.40
CA PHE A 108 -3.76 6.12 11.56
C PHE A 108 -2.93 4.87 11.88
N ASN A 109 -3.63 3.82 12.33
CA ASN A 109 -3.03 2.60 12.87
C ASN A 109 -3.77 1.37 12.32
N PHE A 110 -3.39 0.18 12.79
CA PHE A 110 -3.92 -1.10 12.29
C PHE A 110 -5.44 -1.27 12.51
N ILE A 111 -6.02 -0.64 13.53
CA ILE A 111 -7.48 -0.66 13.76
C ILE A 111 -8.18 0.13 12.65
N HIS A 112 -7.65 1.31 12.31
CA HIS A 112 -8.14 2.15 11.23
C HIS A 112 -8.02 1.46 9.87
N ALA A 113 -6.87 0.84 9.60
CA ALA A 113 -6.64 0.03 8.41
C ALA A 113 -7.68 -1.11 8.27
N SER A 114 -7.88 -1.88 9.34
CA SER A 114 -8.87 -2.97 9.34
C SER A 114 -10.30 -2.45 9.10
N ALA A 115 -10.66 -1.31 9.70
CA ALA A 115 -11.96 -0.68 9.49
C ALA A 115 -12.14 -0.19 8.05
N ALA A 116 -11.13 0.47 7.48
CA ALA A 116 -11.15 0.97 6.11
C ALA A 116 -11.34 -0.17 5.10
N TYR A 117 -10.57 -1.26 5.22
CA TYR A 117 -10.70 -2.43 4.34
C TYR A 117 -12.06 -3.12 4.45
N THR A 118 -12.58 -3.27 5.67
CA THR A 118 -13.93 -3.83 5.89
C THR A 118 -15.00 -2.95 5.25
N GLN A 119 -14.83 -1.63 5.31
CA GLN A 119 -15.75 -0.69 4.68
C GLN A 119 -15.67 -0.75 3.15
N LEU A 120 -14.48 -0.88 2.56
CA LEU A 120 -14.33 -1.10 1.12
C LEU A 120 -15.09 -2.35 0.66
N VAL A 121 -15.00 -3.45 1.41
CA VAL A 121 -15.79 -4.67 1.13
C VAL A 121 -17.29 -4.39 1.21
N THR A 122 -17.72 -3.63 2.22
CA THR A 122 -19.14 -3.26 2.39
C THR A 122 -19.65 -2.44 1.21
N LEU A 123 -18.90 -1.41 0.80
CA LEU A 123 -19.24 -0.56 -0.34
C LEU A 123 -19.23 -1.35 -1.66
N LYS A 124 -18.26 -2.26 -1.84
CA LYS A 124 -18.23 -3.20 -2.97
C LYS A 124 -19.51 -4.04 -3.02
N ARG A 125 -19.90 -4.66 -1.91
CA ARG A 125 -21.13 -5.50 -1.84
C ARG A 125 -22.39 -4.73 -2.15
N ARG A 126 -22.44 -3.44 -1.78
CA ARG A 126 -23.55 -2.52 -2.11
C ARG A 126 -23.50 -1.97 -3.53
N ARG A 127 -22.48 -2.32 -4.34
CA ARG A 127 -22.22 -1.75 -5.67
C ARG A 127 -21.99 -0.22 -5.64
N CYS A 128 -21.55 0.32 -4.51
CA CYS A 128 -21.24 1.75 -4.32
C CYS A 128 -19.75 2.06 -4.55
N LEU A 129 -18.99 1.10 -5.07
CA LEU A 129 -17.56 1.22 -5.36
C LEU A 129 -17.34 0.88 -6.84
N GLN A 130 -16.97 1.89 -7.62
CA GLN A 130 -16.72 1.81 -9.07
C GLN A 130 -15.22 1.60 -9.35
N GLN A 131 -14.85 1.44 -10.62
CA GLN A 131 -13.45 1.19 -11.00
C GLN A 131 -12.59 2.43 -10.78
N GLU A 132 -13.14 3.60 -11.05
CA GLU A 132 -12.51 4.91 -10.87
C GLU A 132 -12.22 5.20 -9.39
N ASP A 133 -13.02 4.62 -8.48
CA ASP A 133 -12.75 4.70 -7.05
C ASP A 133 -11.54 3.84 -6.66
N TRP A 134 -11.30 2.72 -7.35
CA TRP A 134 -10.17 1.82 -7.11
C TRP A 134 -8.84 2.44 -7.51
N ASP A 135 -8.84 3.17 -8.63
CA ASP A 135 -7.64 3.85 -9.16
C ASP A 135 -7.32 5.14 -8.39
N SER A 136 -8.03 5.41 -7.31
CA SER A 136 -7.78 6.55 -6.44
C SER A 136 -6.38 6.49 -5.80
N PRO A 137 -5.60 7.60 -5.85
CA PRO A 137 -4.29 7.67 -5.22
C PRO A 137 -4.36 7.49 -3.69
N VAL A 138 -5.51 7.79 -3.08
CA VAL A 138 -5.75 7.58 -1.64
C VAL A 138 -5.75 6.10 -1.28
N LEU A 139 -6.35 5.24 -2.12
CA LEU A 139 -6.35 3.80 -1.85
C LEU A 139 -4.98 3.18 -2.07
N LEU A 140 -4.19 3.73 -3.00
CA LEU A 140 -2.79 3.34 -3.16
C LEU A 140 -1.97 3.69 -1.91
N ARG A 141 -2.14 4.90 -1.34
CA ARG A 141 -1.50 5.28 -0.08
C ARG A 141 -1.94 4.40 1.08
N LEU A 142 -3.24 4.10 1.20
CA LEU A 142 -3.74 3.16 2.20
C LEU A 142 -3.04 1.81 2.09
N HIS A 143 -2.87 1.30 0.87
CA HIS A 143 -2.20 0.03 0.65
C HIS A 143 -0.74 0.07 1.08
N SER A 144 0.02 1.08 0.63
CA SER A 144 1.42 1.26 1.04
C SER A 144 1.56 1.42 2.56
N ARG A 145 0.64 2.14 3.19
CA ARG A 145 0.63 2.33 4.65
C ARG A 145 0.41 1.02 5.39
N VAL A 146 -0.48 0.15 4.90
CA VAL A 146 -0.70 -1.17 5.49
C VAL A 146 0.49 -2.09 5.25
N GLU A 147 1.10 -2.06 4.07
CA GLU A 147 2.33 -2.80 3.78
C GLU A 147 3.45 -2.42 4.78
N ASP A 148 3.65 -1.12 5.02
CA ASP A 148 4.61 -0.65 6.02
C ASP A 148 4.29 -1.17 7.43
N MET A 149 3.02 -1.15 7.85
CA MET A 149 2.59 -1.70 9.14
C MET A 149 2.83 -3.20 9.24
N VAL A 150 2.60 -3.95 8.15
CA VAL A 150 2.86 -5.39 8.05
C VAL A 150 4.35 -5.66 8.24
N LEU A 151 5.21 -4.93 7.52
CA LEU A 151 6.66 -5.06 7.59
C LEU A 151 7.22 -4.70 8.98
N GLN A 152 6.60 -3.73 9.65
CA GLN A 152 6.97 -3.31 11.01
C GLN A 152 6.40 -4.23 12.10
N GLY A 153 5.60 -5.25 11.76
CA GLY A 153 4.97 -6.14 12.73
C GLY A 153 3.94 -5.44 13.63
N GLN A 154 3.33 -4.36 13.14
CA GLN A 154 2.38 -3.54 13.91
C GLN A 154 0.93 -4.05 13.84
N LEU A 155 0.64 -5.03 12.97
CA LEU A 155 -0.69 -5.63 12.94
C LEU A 155 -0.80 -6.81 13.92
N GLY A 156 -1.83 -6.77 14.76
CA GLY A 156 -2.26 -7.93 15.51
C GLY A 156 -2.79 -9.03 14.58
N ALA A 157 -2.81 -10.27 15.07
CA ALA A 157 -3.25 -11.43 14.28
C ALA A 157 -4.69 -11.28 13.75
N ARG A 158 -5.58 -10.65 14.55
CA ARG A 158 -6.98 -10.43 14.17
C ARG A 158 -7.09 -9.43 13.04
N GLU A 159 -6.40 -8.30 13.13
CA GLU A 159 -6.48 -7.22 12.15
C GLU A 159 -5.80 -7.64 10.85
N THR A 160 -4.70 -8.39 10.96
CA THR A 160 -4.06 -9.06 9.82
C THR A 160 -5.05 -9.98 9.09
N ALA A 161 -5.76 -10.85 9.82
CA ALA A 161 -6.76 -11.73 9.23
C ALA A 161 -7.90 -10.95 8.56
N ASN A 162 -8.38 -9.86 9.17
CA ASN A 162 -9.42 -9.01 8.59
C ASN A 162 -8.95 -8.32 7.30
N VAL A 163 -7.71 -7.81 7.28
CA VAL A 163 -7.12 -7.17 6.10
C VAL A 163 -7.00 -8.19 4.96
N PHE A 164 -6.44 -9.37 5.23
CA PHE A 164 -6.31 -10.41 4.20
C PHE A 164 -7.65 -10.93 3.70
N TRP A 165 -8.60 -11.19 4.60
CA TRP A 165 -9.96 -11.55 4.22
C TRP A 165 -10.58 -10.47 3.34
N SER A 166 -10.41 -9.19 3.69
CA SER A 166 -10.91 -8.09 2.89
C SER A 166 -10.24 -8.04 1.51
N LEU A 167 -8.92 -8.18 1.43
CA LEU A 167 -8.20 -8.23 0.15
C LEU A 167 -8.72 -9.35 -0.75
N ALA A 168 -8.90 -10.56 -0.22
CA ALA A 168 -9.48 -11.68 -0.97
C ALA A 168 -10.90 -11.37 -1.46
N GLN A 169 -11.74 -10.81 -0.57
CA GLN A 169 -13.08 -10.38 -0.93
C GLN A 169 -13.08 -9.26 -1.96
N LEU A 170 -12.04 -8.43 -2.04
CA LEU A 170 -11.92 -7.35 -3.01
C LEU A 170 -11.39 -7.85 -4.36
N SER A 171 -10.46 -8.82 -4.37
CA SER A 171 -9.87 -9.40 -5.59
C SER A 171 -10.85 -10.22 -6.42
N GLU A 172 -11.85 -10.89 -5.83
CA GLU A 172 -12.83 -11.71 -6.56
C GLU A 172 -13.60 -10.98 -7.69
N ARG A 173 -13.53 -9.63 -7.77
CA ARG A 173 -14.22 -8.85 -8.82
C ARG A 173 -13.34 -8.49 -10.02
N SER A 174 -12.01 -8.62 -9.94
CA SER A 174 -11.16 -8.38 -11.12
C SER A 174 -11.39 -9.41 -12.24
N GLY A 175 -12.05 -10.54 -11.96
CA GLY A 175 -12.39 -11.56 -12.95
C GLY A 175 -13.72 -11.37 -13.72
N CYS A 176 -14.65 -10.52 -13.27
CA CYS A 176 -16.02 -10.50 -13.82
C CYS A 176 -16.26 -9.43 -14.91
N TRP A 177 -15.34 -8.48 -15.09
CA TRP A 177 -15.47 -7.44 -16.12
C TRP A 177 -15.19 -7.92 -17.55
N LEU A 178 -14.56 -9.08 -17.73
CA LEU A 178 -14.29 -9.67 -19.04
C LEU A 178 -15.52 -10.32 -19.71
N GLN A 179 -16.66 -10.43 -19.03
CA GLN A 179 -17.88 -11.02 -19.61
C GLN A 179 -18.96 -10.01 -20.00
N SER A 180 -18.85 -8.73 -19.61
CA SER A 180 -19.89 -7.73 -19.89
C SER A 180 -19.62 -6.85 -21.11
N SER A 181 -18.49 -7.04 -21.80
CA SER A 181 -18.16 -6.35 -23.07
C SER A 181 -18.43 -7.19 -24.32
N LEU A 182 -19.15 -8.31 -24.18
CA LEU A 182 -19.43 -9.27 -25.26
C LEU A 182 -20.92 -9.35 -25.67
N TRP A 183 -21.75 -8.40 -25.25
CA TRP A 183 -23.14 -8.27 -25.71
C TRP A 183 -23.51 -6.81 -25.94
#